data_AF-A0A7S3SHS1-F1
#
_entry.id   AF-A0A7S3SHS1-F1
#
_cell.length_a   1.000
_cell.length_b   1.000
_cell.length_c   1.000
_cell.angle_alpha   90.00
_cell.angle_beta   90.00
_cell.angle_gamma   90.00
#
_symmetry.space_group_name_H-M   'P 1'
#
loop_
_entity.id
_entity.type
_entity.pdbx_description
1 polymer ?
#
loop_
_entity_poly.entity_id
_entity_poly.type
_entity_poly.pdbx_seq_one_letter_code
_entity_poly.pdbx_strand_id
1 'polypeptide(L)'
;FEKCYHPYLLMNKKRYAGLLWTNTTKHDYMDCKGIETVRRDNCALTRELVDTSLRLILAHRQPERAVEYVKQQISDLLLNKVDLSKLVITKALTRSEDQYADGNKQAHVELAARMKKR
;
A
#
# COMPACT_ATOMS: atom_id res chain seq x y z
N PHE A 1 -17.35 -14.19 21.45
CA PHE A 1 -17.27 -13.01 20.56
C PHE A 1 -15.80 -12.74 20.29
N GLU A 2 -15.38 -12.49 19.04
CA GLU A 2 -13.96 -12.36 18.68
C GLU A 2 -13.46 -10.89 18.78
N LYS A 3 -14.17 -9.94 18.17
CA LYS A 3 -13.78 -8.52 18.08
C LYS A 3 -14.89 -7.64 17.53
N CYS A 4 -14.81 -6.34 17.79
CA CYS A 4 -15.64 -5.30 17.19
C CYS A 4 -14.79 -4.31 16.37
N TYR A 5 -15.36 -3.70 15.33
CA TYR A 5 -14.73 -2.60 14.58
C TYR A 5 -15.44 -1.28 14.84
N HIS A 6 -14.71 -0.27 15.29
CA HIS A 6 -15.25 1.10 15.43
C HIS A 6 -14.14 2.17 15.41
N PRO A 7 -14.04 3.02 14.37
CA PRO A 7 -14.83 3.04 13.15
C PRO A 7 -14.48 1.89 12.19
N TYR A 8 -15.36 1.68 11.21
CA TYR A 8 -15.22 0.68 10.16
C TYR A 8 -15.36 1.33 8.77
N LEU A 9 -14.47 0.95 7.85
CA LEU A 9 -14.43 1.39 6.47
C LEU A 9 -14.41 0.17 5.55
N LEU A 10 -15.54 -0.07 4.89
CA LEU A 10 -15.66 -1.10 3.86
C LEU A 10 -15.56 -0.45 2.48
N MET A 11 -14.52 -0.78 1.73
CA MET A 11 -14.33 -0.24 0.38
C MET A 11 -14.89 -1.19 -0.69
N ASN A 12 -14.54 -2.47 -0.60
CA ASN A 12 -14.92 -3.50 -1.56
C ASN A 12 -14.87 -4.89 -0.93
N LYS A 13 -15.34 -5.93 -1.64
CA LYS A 13 -15.14 -7.32 -1.22
C LYS A 13 -13.65 -7.58 -0.95
N LYS A 14 -13.36 -8.16 0.22
CA LYS A 14 -12.00 -8.44 0.73
C LYS A 14 -11.09 -7.20 0.87
N ARG A 15 -11.66 -5.98 0.88
CA ARG A 15 -10.93 -4.72 1.06
C ARG A 15 -11.61 -3.84 2.11
N TYR A 16 -11.09 -3.86 3.33
CA TYR A 16 -11.65 -3.10 4.45
C TYR A 16 -10.56 -2.70 5.46
N ALA A 17 -10.86 -1.64 6.21
CA ALA A 17 -10.07 -1.18 7.34
C ALA A 17 -10.96 -0.82 8.53
N GLY A 18 -10.44 -0.93 9.74
CA GLY A 18 -11.14 -0.46 10.93
C GLY A 18 -10.26 -0.53 12.16
N LEU A 19 -10.62 0.24 13.19
CA LEU A 19 -9.99 0.07 14.50
C LEU A 19 -10.60 -1.15 15.17
N LEU A 20 -9.76 -2.10 15.55
CA LEU A 20 -10.14 -3.34 16.20
C LEU A 20 -10.24 -3.14 17.71
N TRP A 21 -11.34 -3.62 18.30
CA TRP A 21 -11.61 -3.55 19.73
C TRP A 21 -11.89 -4.95 20.27
N THR A 22 -11.08 -5.37 21.24
CA THR A 22 -11.34 -6.55 22.08
C THR A 22 -11.98 -6.19 23.42
N ASN A 23 -11.88 -4.92 23.84
CA ASN A 23 -12.49 -4.36 25.05
C ASN A 23 -13.10 -2.97 24.77
N THR A 24 -13.76 -2.37 25.76
CA THR A 24 -14.48 -1.09 25.61
C THR A 24 -13.65 0.16 25.94
N THR A 25 -12.43 0.02 26.46
CA THR A 25 -11.65 1.15 26.96
C THR A 25 -10.70 1.72 25.92
N LYS A 26 -10.05 0.85 25.12
CA LYS A 26 -9.10 1.26 24.10
C LYS A 26 -9.09 0.27 22.93
N HIS A 27 -8.95 0.80 21.73
CA HIS A 27 -8.69 -0.01 20.54
C HIS A 27 -7.30 -0.64 20.60
N ASP A 28 -7.16 -1.83 20.03
CA ASP A 28 -5.90 -2.57 20.02
C ASP A 28 -4.97 -2.04 18.92
N TYR A 29 -5.42 -2.12 17.67
CA TYR A 29 -4.71 -1.63 16.50
C TYR A 29 -5.65 -1.40 15.31
N MET A 30 -5.13 -0.76 14.26
CA MET A 30 -5.82 -0.59 13.00
C MET A 30 -5.66 -1.85 12.14
N ASP A 31 -6.76 -2.56 11.88
CA ASP A 31 -6.74 -3.74 11.01
C ASP A 31 -7.01 -3.31 9.57
N CYS A 32 -6.15 -3.75 8.65
CA CYS A 32 -6.26 -3.50 7.21
C CYS A 32 -6.25 -4.84 6.46
N LYS A 33 -7.31 -5.13 5.71
CA LYS A 33 -7.45 -6.38 4.97
C LYS A 33 -7.56 -6.07 3.48
N GLY A 34 -6.63 -6.61 2.69
CA GLY A 34 -6.61 -6.50 1.23
C GLY A 34 -6.35 -5.09 0.67
N ILE A 35 -6.11 -4.12 1.54
CA ILE A 35 -5.68 -2.76 1.18
C ILE A 35 -4.21 -2.78 0.77
N GLU A 36 -3.81 -1.79 -0.03
CA GLU A 36 -2.47 -1.56 -0.54
C GLU A 36 -1.38 -1.59 0.55
N THR A 37 -1.73 -1.29 1.81
CA THR A 37 -0.81 -1.33 2.95
C THR A 37 -0.23 -2.72 3.21
N VAL A 38 -1.03 -3.78 3.05
CA VAL A 38 -0.62 -5.17 3.29
C VAL A 38 -0.15 -5.89 2.02
N ARG A 39 -0.19 -5.21 0.88
CA ARG A 39 0.25 -5.74 -0.42
C ARG A 39 1.74 -5.50 -0.62
N ARG A 40 2.42 -6.47 -1.26
CA ARG A 40 3.89 -6.45 -1.48
C ARG A 40 4.31 -6.03 -2.89
N ASP A 41 3.35 -5.90 -3.80
CA ASP A 41 3.57 -5.55 -5.21
C ASP A 41 3.57 -4.04 -5.48
N ASN A 42 3.41 -3.21 -4.45
CA ASN A 42 3.49 -1.75 -4.51
C ASN A 42 4.80 -1.23 -3.89
N CYS A 43 5.19 0.00 -4.26
CA CYS A 43 6.33 0.67 -3.65
C CYS A 43 6.05 1.06 -2.18
N ALA A 44 7.11 1.29 -1.42
CA ALA A 44 6.99 1.65 -0.01
C ALA A 44 6.27 2.98 0.20
N LEU A 45 6.47 3.95 -0.71
CA LEU A 45 5.77 5.24 -0.68
C LEU A 45 4.25 5.07 -0.64
N THR A 46 3.69 4.24 -1.53
CA THR A 46 2.23 4.00 -1.56
C THR A 46 1.74 3.35 -0.27
N ARG A 47 2.50 2.41 0.30
CA ARG A 47 2.16 1.76 1.57
C ARG A 47 2.11 2.78 2.71
N GLU A 48 3.14 3.60 2.85
CA GLU A 48 3.22 4.65 3.88
C GLU A 48 2.11 5.68 3.73
N LEU A 49 1.85 6.11 2.49
CA LEU A 49 0.84 7.12 2.17
C LEU A 49 -0.57 6.64 2.58
N VAL A 50 -0.93 5.41 2.21
CA VAL A 50 -2.25 4.85 2.53
C VAL A 50 -2.37 4.57 4.03
N ASP A 51 -1.33 4.03 4.68
CA ASP A 51 -1.37 3.76 6.13
C ASP A 51 -1.56 5.06 6.93
N THR A 52 -0.77 6.09 6.61
CA THR A 52 -0.86 7.40 7.29
C THR A 52 -2.22 8.05 7.05
N SER A 53 -2.73 8.01 5.82
CA SER A 53 -4.06 8.55 5.49
C SER A 53 -5.17 7.84 6.25
N LEU A 54 -5.13 6.51 6.34
CA LEU A 54 -6.11 5.73 7.09
C LEU A 54 -6.04 6.03 8.60
N ARG A 55 -4.85 6.23 9.18
CA ARG A 55 -4.70 6.64 10.58
C ARG A 55 -5.30 8.02 10.84
N LEU A 56 -5.02 9.00 9.96
CA LEU A 56 -5.58 10.35 10.08
C LEU A 56 -7.12 10.33 10.04
N ILE A 57 -7.71 9.50 9.18
CA ILE A 57 -9.17 9.39 9.03
C ILE A 57 -9.80 8.58 10.18
N LEU A 58 -9.28 7.38 10.47
CA LEU A 58 -9.93 6.42 11.37
C LEU A 58 -9.56 6.64 12.84
N ALA A 59 -8.28 6.90 13.13
CA ALA A 59 -7.80 7.09 14.49
C ALA A 59 -7.91 8.54 14.95
N HIS A 60 -7.51 9.50 14.11
CA HIS A 60 -7.48 10.92 14.48
C HIS A 60 -8.73 11.70 14.09
N ARG A 61 -9.62 11.14 13.26
CA ARG A 61 -10.85 11.80 12.78
C ARG A 61 -10.60 13.15 12.12
N GLN A 62 -9.49 13.27 11.38
CA GLN A 62 -9.03 14.51 10.73
C GLN A 62 -8.84 14.28 9.22
N PRO A 63 -9.94 14.19 8.43
CA PRO A 63 -9.85 13.96 7.00
C PRO A 63 -9.16 15.12 6.24
N GLU A 64 -9.27 16.36 6.72
CA GLU A 64 -8.63 17.53 6.10
C GLU A 64 -7.10 17.41 6.14
N ARG A 65 -6.56 16.94 7.27
CA ARG A 65 -5.12 16.66 7.40
C ARG A 65 -4.66 15.52 6.51
N ALA A 66 -5.51 14.52 6.29
CA ALA A 66 -5.20 13.45 5.34
C ALA A 66 -5.08 14.00 3.91
N VAL A 67 -5.98 14.92 3.52
CA VAL A 67 -5.91 15.58 2.21
C VAL A 67 -4.63 16.42 2.08
N GLU A 68 -4.30 17.21 3.10
CA GLU A 68 -3.08 18.03 3.12
C GLU A 68 -1.82 17.16 3.01
N TYR A 69 -1.76 16.08 3.80
CA TYR A 69 -0.66 15.11 3.76
C TYR A 69 -0.48 14.51 2.36
N VAL A 70 -1.56 14.06 1.72
CA VAL A 70 -1.50 13.49 0.36
C VAL A 70 -1.02 14.53 -0.65
N LYS A 71 -1.51 15.78 -0.58
CA LYS A 71 -1.05 16.87 -1.44
C LYS A 71 0.45 17.15 -1.27
N GLN A 72 0.94 17.14 -0.03
CA GLN A 72 2.35 17.32 0.26
C GLN A 72 3.20 16.18 -0.33
N GLN A 73 2.79 14.92 -0.16
CA GLN A 73 3.50 13.77 -0.74
C GLN A 73 3.56 13.83 -2.28
N ILE A 74 2.48 14.28 -2.93
CA ILE A 74 2.46 14.50 -4.39
C ILE A 74 3.44 15.62 -4.78
N SER A 75 3.46 16.72 -4.03
CA SER A 75 4.39 17.83 -4.28
C SER A 75 5.85 17.38 -4.14
N ASP A 76 6.18 16.66 -3.07
CA ASP A 76 7.53 16.15 -2.84
C ASP A 76 7.97 15.18 -3.94
N LEU A 77 7.06 14.37 -4.46
CA LEU A 77 7.33 13.49 -5.59
C LEU A 77 7.65 14.29 -6.87
N LEU A 78 6.85 15.30 -7.20
CA LEU A 78 7.05 16.13 -8.39
C LEU A 78 8.31 16.99 -8.31
N LEU A 79 8.71 17.38 -7.11
CA LEU A 79 9.92 18.16 -6.85
C LEU A 79 11.18 17.28 -6.67
N ASN A 80 11.10 15.96 -6.94
CA ASN A 80 12.19 14.99 -6.77
C ASN A 80 12.79 14.98 -5.35
N LYS A 81 11.97 15.24 -4.32
CA LYS A 81 12.38 15.21 -2.91
C LYS A 81 12.16 13.85 -2.25
N VAL A 82 11.56 12.89 -2.96
CA VAL A 82 11.32 11.54 -2.47
C VAL A 82 12.55 10.66 -2.73
N ASP A 83 13.01 9.99 -1.68
CA ASP A 83 14.11 9.04 -1.78
C ASP A 83 13.77 7.86 -2.70
N LEU A 84 14.71 7.49 -3.57
CA LEU A 84 14.52 6.42 -4.56
C LEU A 84 14.22 5.06 -3.92
N SER A 85 14.71 4.78 -2.71
CA SER A 85 14.42 3.52 -2.01
C SER A 85 12.91 3.34 -1.77
N LYS A 86 12.16 4.44 -1.60
CA LYS A 86 10.71 4.41 -1.42
C LYS A 86 9.95 4.09 -2.71
N LEU A 87 10.61 4.21 -3.86
CA LEU A 87 10.05 3.98 -5.19
C LEU A 87 10.40 2.59 -5.75
N VAL A 88 11.18 1.80 -5.02
CA VAL A 88 11.52 0.43 -5.41
C VAL A 88 10.26 -0.45 -5.37
N ILE A 89 10.05 -1.20 -6.46
CA ILE A 89 8.97 -2.19 -6.58
C ILE A 89 9.61 -3.57 -6.75
N THR A 90 9.12 -4.55 -5.99
CA THR A 90 9.59 -5.93 -6.06
C THR A 90 8.49 -6.84 -6.55
N LYS A 91 8.81 -7.70 -7.53
CA LYS A 91 7.91 -8.73 -8.04
C LYS A 91 8.66 -10.04 -8.15
N ALA A 92 8.02 -11.12 -7.70
CA ALA A 92 8.61 -12.45 -7.76
C ALA A 92 8.73 -12.90 -9.23
N LEU A 93 9.93 -13.34 -9.60
CA LEU A 93 10.19 -13.95 -10.91
C LEU A 93 9.82 -15.43 -10.85
N THR A 94 8.68 -15.80 -11.41
CA THR A 94 8.15 -17.18 -11.35
C THR A 94 8.26 -17.96 -12.64
N ARG A 95 8.43 -17.27 -13.78
CA ARG A 95 8.52 -17.85 -15.11
C ARG A 95 9.62 -17.14 -15.90
N SER A 96 10.31 -17.88 -16.77
CA SER A 96 11.26 -17.33 -17.73
C SER A 96 10.54 -16.62 -18.89
N GLU A 97 11.23 -15.77 -19.64
CA GLU A 97 10.66 -15.01 -20.78
C GLU A 97 9.94 -15.91 -21.77
N ASP A 98 10.57 -17.04 -22.08
CA ASP A 98 10.13 -18.13 -22.94
C ASP A 98 8.82 -18.82 -22.49
N GLN A 99 8.40 -18.62 -21.25
CA GLN A 99 7.17 -19.18 -20.68
C GLN A 99 6.01 -18.17 -20.64
N TYR A 100 6.23 -16.93 -21.04
CA TYR A 100 5.16 -15.94 -21.18
C TYR A 100 4.62 -15.93 -22.61
N ALA A 101 3.29 -15.96 -22.73
CA ALA A 101 2.63 -15.84 -24.03
C ALA A 101 3.00 -14.51 -24.71
N ASP A 102 3.13 -14.53 -26.05
CA ASP A 102 3.38 -13.34 -26.85
C ASP A 102 2.35 -12.25 -26.53
N GLY A 103 2.84 -11.07 -26.14
CA GLY A 103 2.04 -9.94 -25.69
C GLY A 103 1.89 -9.76 -24.18
N ASN A 104 2.30 -10.73 -23.36
CA ASN A 104 2.26 -10.62 -21.89
C ASN A 104 3.65 -10.41 -21.26
N LYS A 105 4.47 -9.55 -21.88
CA LYS A 105 5.82 -9.23 -21.41
C LYS A 105 5.73 -8.45 -20.09
N GLN A 106 6.35 -8.98 -19.04
CA GLN A 106 6.34 -8.37 -17.72
C GLN A 106 7.61 -7.55 -17.49
N ALA A 107 7.48 -6.33 -16.96
CA ALA A 107 8.62 -5.41 -16.78
C ALA A 107 9.80 -6.00 -15.98
N HIS A 108 9.51 -6.67 -14.86
CA HIS A 108 10.53 -7.33 -14.02
C HIS A 108 11.24 -8.51 -14.71
N VAL A 109 10.59 -9.18 -15.66
CA VAL A 109 11.17 -10.29 -16.41
C VAL A 109 12.17 -9.75 -17.44
N GLU A 110 11.76 -8.75 -18.22
CA GLU A 110 12.63 -8.07 -19.19
C GLU A 110 13.86 -7.44 -18.51
N LEU A 111 13.65 -6.79 -17.36
CA LEU A 111 14.75 -6.24 -16.56
C LEU A 111 15.74 -7.35 -16.15
N ALA A 112 15.25 -8.50 -15.69
CA ALA A 112 16.10 -9.62 -15.30
C ALA A 112 16.90 -10.19 -16.49
N ALA A 113 16.27 -10.36 -17.66
CA ALA A 113 16.96 -10.82 -18.86
C ALA A 113 18.02 -9.82 -19.35
N ARG A 114 17.72 -8.52 -19.31
CA ARG A 114 18.69 -7.46 -19.62
C ARG A 114 19.85 -7.43 -18.64
N MET A 115 19.60 -7.64 -17.34
CA MET A 115 20.65 -7.74 -16.33
C MET A 115 21.53 -8.97 -16.53
N LYS A 116 20.99 -10.09 -17.01
CA LYS A 116 21.76 -11.31 -17.32
C LYS A 116 22.68 -11.15 -18.54
N LYS A 117 22.35 -10.25 -19.47
CA LYS A 117 23.15 -9.95 -20.66
C LYS A 117 24.31 -8.96 -20.38
N ARG A 118 24.30 -8.29 -19.23
CA ARG A 118 25.37 -7.37 -18.80
C ARG A 118 26.49 -8.14 -18.14
#